data_AF-A0A520AAA8-F1
#
_entry.id   AF-A0A520AAA8-F1
#
_cell.length_a   1.000
_cell.length_b   1.000
_cell.length_c   1.000
_cell.angle_alpha   90.00
_cell.angle_beta   90.00
_cell.angle_gamma   90.00
#
_symmetry.space_group_name_H-M   'P 1'
#
loop_
_entity.id
_entity.type
_entity.pdbx_description
1 polymer ?
#
loop_
_entity_poly.entity_id
_entity_poly.type
_entity_poly.pdbx_seq_one_letter_code
_entity_poly.pdbx_strand_id
1 'polypeptide(L)'
;LEPLGVSAYNLGVYGAVCKLAIFLSLFVTAFRLGAEPFFFGHAKNANAKETYASILDYFVVALALIFVGLVANIEILKHFISKENWVGLEAVPILLFGYVCLGIYGNLSIWYRLSDQTKFGLYISVVGAIITIVLNIALVPKFGYMGSAWVSLLAYFTMMVISYVLGQRNYPIPYNLKKIVIYLVVSLVLVILSFWVFHRNIYIGNALLIAFMAGVFYFEKDQLKALLLKK
;
A
#
# COMPACT_ATOMS: atom_id res chain seq x y z
N LEU A 1 26.00 -10.80 15.20
CA LEU A 1 25.61 -9.48 15.76
C LEU A 1 26.46 -8.45 15.02
N GLU A 2 25.83 -7.59 14.22
CA GLU A 2 26.54 -6.51 13.52
C GLU A 2 27.18 -5.53 14.52
N PRO A 3 28.27 -4.83 14.14
CA PRO A 3 28.83 -3.77 14.98
C PRO A 3 27.76 -2.70 15.26
N LEU A 4 27.67 -2.23 16.51
CA LEU A 4 26.65 -1.27 16.96
C LEU A 4 26.55 -0.01 16.06
N GLY A 5 27.67 0.47 15.51
CA GLY A 5 27.69 1.61 14.58
C GLY A 5 27.01 1.35 13.22
N VAL A 6 27.13 0.13 12.69
CA VAL A 6 26.49 -0.27 11.41
C VAL A 6 24.99 -0.39 11.60
N SER A 7 24.55 -0.96 12.73
CA SER A 7 23.13 -1.05 13.08
C SER A 7 22.50 0.33 13.27
N ALA A 8 23.18 1.26 13.95
CA ALA A 8 22.68 2.62 14.14
C ALA A 8 22.55 3.38 12.82
N TYR A 9 23.52 3.21 11.92
CA TYR A 9 23.48 3.78 10.57
C TYR A 9 22.29 3.25 9.76
N ASN A 10 22.15 1.92 9.65
CA ASN A 10 21.04 1.28 8.92
C ASN A 10 19.67 1.71 9.47
N LEU A 11 19.55 1.81 10.79
CA LEU A 11 18.34 2.29 11.44
C LEU A 11 18.04 3.76 11.11
N GLY A 12 19.07 4.61 11.08
CA GLY A 12 18.97 6.02 10.69
C GLY A 12 18.49 6.19 9.24
N VAL A 13 19.09 5.45 8.31
CA VAL A 13 18.71 5.45 6.89
C VAL A 13 17.27 4.97 6.73
N TYR A 14 16.92 3.83 7.33
CA TYR A 14 15.55 3.28 7.25
C TYR A 14 14.52 4.26 7.84
N GLY A 15 14.80 4.81 9.03
CA GLY A 15 13.93 5.79 9.68
C GLY A 15 13.72 7.05 8.85
N ALA A 16 14.76 7.52 8.13
CA ALA A 16 14.64 8.62 7.20
C ALA A 16 13.73 8.27 6.01
N VAL A 17 13.95 7.12 5.38
CA VAL A 17 13.13 6.64 4.26
C VAL A 17 11.66 6.46 4.66
N CYS A 18 11.39 6.00 5.88
CA CYS A 18 10.04 5.94 6.42
C CYS A 18 9.33 7.31 6.43
N LYS A 19 10.05 8.44 6.58
CA LYS A 19 9.45 9.78 6.50
C LYS A 19 8.86 10.08 5.11
N LEU A 20 9.42 9.50 4.06
CA LEU A 20 8.87 9.62 2.71
C LEU A 20 7.64 8.73 2.53
N ALA A 21 7.57 7.60 3.24
CA ALA A 21 6.40 6.74 3.24
C ALA A 21 5.22 7.30 4.05
N ILE A 22 5.46 8.27 4.93
CA ILE A 22 4.41 8.91 5.76
C ILE A 22 3.27 9.44 4.90
N PHE A 23 3.54 10.05 3.73
CA PHE A 23 2.51 10.60 2.85
C PHE A 23 1.44 9.55 2.48
N LEU A 24 1.88 8.35 2.09
CA LEU A 24 0.97 7.25 1.78
C LEU A 24 0.29 6.69 3.04
N SER A 25 1.02 6.55 4.14
CA SER A 25 0.45 6.05 5.40
C SER A 25 -0.62 6.99 5.99
N LEU A 26 -0.47 8.31 5.79
CA LEU A 26 -1.43 9.32 6.23
C LEU A 26 -2.71 9.19 5.42
N PHE A 27 -2.61 9.00 4.10
CA PHE A 27 -3.78 8.72 3.27
C PHE A 27 -4.51 7.45 3.74
N VAL A 28 -3.78 6.34 3.95
CA VAL A 28 -4.36 5.09 4.48
C VAL A 28 -5.05 5.31 5.82
N THR A 29 -4.43 6.09 6.72
CA THR A 29 -4.96 6.37 8.05
C THR A 29 -6.20 7.25 8.00
N ALA A 30 -6.16 8.34 7.24
CA ALA A 30 -7.29 9.26 7.06
C ALA A 30 -8.50 8.54 6.46
N PHE A 31 -8.25 7.73 5.42
CA PHE A 31 -9.29 6.90 4.83
C PHE A 31 -9.90 5.95 5.87
N ARG A 32 -9.07 5.22 6.65
CA ARG A 32 -9.55 4.29 7.67
C ARG A 32 -10.46 4.97 8.69
N LEU A 33 -10.07 6.16 9.17
CA LEU A 33 -10.87 6.93 10.15
C LEU A 33 -12.25 7.33 9.59
N GLY A 34 -12.35 7.66 8.30
CA GLY A 34 -13.62 7.98 7.66
C GLY A 34 -14.44 6.76 7.23
N ALA A 35 -13.76 5.69 6.78
CA ALA A 35 -14.39 4.52 6.21
C ALA A 35 -14.99 3.59 7.29
N GLU A 36 -14.34 3.45 8.45
CA GLU A 36 -14.87 2.62 9.54
C GLU A 36 -16.32 2.99 9.94
N PRO A 37 -16.65 4.24 10.33
CA PRO A 37 -18.02 4.60 10.71
C PRO A 37 -19.01 4.40 9.56
N PHE A 38 -18.59 4.65 8.30
CA PHE A 38 -19.41 4.37 7.12
C PHE A 38 -19.69 2.87 6.98
N PHE A 39 -18.67 2.02 7.09
CA PHE A 39 -18.82 0.58 6.95
C PHE A 39 -19.75 0.02 8.02
N PHE A 40 -19.58 0.38 9.29
CA PHE A 40 -20.47 -0.07 10.37
C PHE A 40 -21.90 0.45 10.22
N GLY A 41 -22.07 1.72 9.84
CA GLY A 41 -23.41 2.31 9.61
C GLY A 41 -24.14 1.69 8.41
N HIS A 42 -23.40 1.28 7.38
CA HIS A 42 -23.95 0.71 6.14
C HIS A 42 -24.09 -0.82 6.17
N ALA A 43 -23.60 -1.50 7.22
CA ALA A 43 -23.54 -2.96 7.31
C ALA A 43 -24.90 -3.68 7.27
N LYS A 44 -25.98 -2.98 7.61
CA LYS A 44 -27.35 -3.52 7.62
C LYS A 44 -28.07 -3.39 6.27
N ASN A 45 -27.47 -2.72 5.29
CA ASN A 45 -28.09 -2.50 3.99
C ASN A 45 -27.98 -3.74 3.10
N ALA A 46 -29.00 -3.99 2.28
CA ALA A 46 -29.06 -5.14 1.38
C ALA A 46 -27.87 -5.20 0.40
N ASN A 47 -27.36 -4.03 -0.01
CA ASN A 47 -26.26 -3.90 -0.98
C ASN A 47 -24.89 -3.61 -0.33
N ALA A 48 -24.73 -3.92 0.97
CA ALA A 48 -23.53 -3.52 1.71
C ALA A 48 -22.24 -4.10 1.10
N LYS A 49 -22.28 -5.34 0.64
CA LYS A 49 -21.12 -6.04 0.07
C LYS A 49 -20.66 -5.41 -1.24
N GLU A 50 -21.60 -5.06 -2.12
CA GLU A 50 -21.33 -4.39 -3.40
C GLU A 50 -20.73 -2.99 -3.17
N THR A 51 -21.24 -2.29 -2.17
CA THR A 51 -20.69 -1.00 -1.73
C THR A 51 -19.25 -1.16 -1.23
N TYR A 52 -18.97 -2.18 -0.40
CA TYR A 52 -17.62 -2.43 0.10
C TYR A 52 -16.64 -2.83 -1.01
N ALA A 53 -17.10 -3.63 -1.98
CA ALA A 53 -16.30 -3.97 -3.15
C ALA A 53 -15.92 -2.72 -3.96
N SER A 54 -16.91 -1.85 -4.22
CA SER A 54 -16.69 -0.59 -4.94
C SER A 54 -15.74 0.35 -4.19
N ILE A 55 -15.86 0.43 -2.87
CA ILE A 55 -14.98 1.25 -2.04
C ILE A 55 -13.54 0.75 -2.14
N LEU A 56 -13.31 -0.57 -2.03
CA LEU A 56 -11.96 -1.12 -2.18
C LEU A 56 -11.38 -0.83 -3.58
N ASP A 57 -12.18 -0.98 -4.64
CA ASP A 57 -11.74 -0.72 -6.02
C ASP A 57 -11.21 0.71 -6.18
N TYR A 58 -11.99 1.72 -5.77
CA TYR A 58 -11.56 3.12 -5.84
C TYR A 58 -10.41 3.45 -4.89
N PHE A 59 -10.38 2.82 -3.72
CA PHE A 59 -9.29 2.99 -2.77
C PHE A 59 -7.96 2.45 -3.34
N VAL A 60 -7.97 1.30 -4.03
CA VAL A 60 -6.79 0.75 -4.72
C VAL A 60 -6.33 1.69 -5.83
N VAL A 61 -7.24 2.23 -6.63
CA VAL A 61 -6.91 3.22 -7.67
C VAL A 61 -6.23 4.45 -7.06
N ALA A 62 -6.79 4.99 -5.97
CA ALA A 62 -6.21 6.14 -5.27
C ALA A 62 -4.82 5.81 -4.70
N LEU A 63 -4.64 4.66 -4.05
CA LEU A 63 -3.33 4.22 -3.56
C LEU A 63 -2.31 4.05 -4.69
N ALA A 64 -2.71 3.47 -5.81
CA ALA A 64 -1.85 3.30 -6.98
C ALA A 64 -1.40 4.65 -7.55
N LEU A 65 -2.31 5.63 -7.65
CA LEU A 65 -2.00 6.99 -8.08
C LEU A 65 -1.02 7.69 -7.13
N ILE A 66 -1.26 7.61 -5.82
CA ILE A 66 -0.36 8.20 -4.82
C ILE A 66 1.00 7.51 -4.86
N PHE A 67 1.04 6.18 -4.99
CA PHE A 67 2.28 5.42 -5.08
C PHE A 67 3.13 5.85 -6.28
N VAL A 68 2.55 5.89 -7.49
CA VAL A 68 3.26 6.36 -8.69
C VAL A 68 3.66 7.82 -8.52
N GLY A 69 2.79 8.67 -7.96
CA GLY A 69 3.05 10.10 -7.78
C GLY A 69 4.20 10.39 -6.82
N LEU A 70 4.28 9.67 -5.70
CA LEU A 70 5.38 9.80 -4.74
C LEU A 70 6.70 9.37 -5.34
N VAL A 71 6.73 8.24 -6.07
CA VAL A 71 7.98 7.77 -6.70
C VAL A 71 8.40 8.68 -7.87
N ALA A 72 7.46 9.12 -8.71
CA ALA A 72 7.74 10.03 -9.82
C ALA A 72 8.34 11.37 -9.35
N ASN A 73 8.01 11.80 -8.13
CA ASN A 73 8.48 13.04 -7.54
C ASN A 73 9.55 12.82 -6.46
N ILE A 74 10.19 11.65 -6.42
CA ILE A 74 11.15 11.31 -5.37
C ILE A 74 12.36 12.25 -5.33
N GLU A 75 12.77 12.82 -6.46
CA GLU A 75 13.87 13.79 -6.55
C GLU A 75 13.55 15.12 -5.86
N ILE A 76 12.27 15.49 -5.76
CA ILE A 76 11.82 16.61 -4.93
C ILE A 76 11.71 16.15 -3.47
N LEU A 77 11.00 15.04 -3.24
CA LEU A 77 10.67 14.55 -1.91
C LEU A 77 11.89 14.14 -1.08
N LYS A 78 12.99 13.74 -1.70
CA LYS A 78 14.24 13.40 -0.98
C LYS A 78 14.78 14.55 -0.11
N HIS A 79 14.40 15.80 -0.37
CA HIS A 79 14.81 16.95 0.44
C HIS A 79 14.10 17.04 1.80
N PHE A 80 13.06 16.22 2.03
CA PHE A 80 12.47 16.02 3.37
C PHE A 80 13.36 15.19 4.30
N ILE A 81 14.41 14.56 3.77
CA ILE A 81 15.39 13.80 4.53
C ILE A 81 16.80 14.37 4.31
N SER A 82 17.67 14.23 5.32
CA SER A 82 19.06 14.67 5.24
C SER A 82 19.80 13.97 4.08
N LYS A 83 20.72 14.70 3.44
CA LYS A 83 21.50 14.22 2.28
C LYS A 83 22.24 12.91 2.54
N GLU A 84 22.71 12.70 3.77
CA GLU A 84 23.38 11.47 4.23
C GLU A 84 22.49 10.21 4.10
N ASN A 85 21.16 10.39 4.13
CA ASN A 85 20.19 9.30 4.07
C ASN A 85 19.66 9.06 2.65
N TRP A 86 20.11 9.81 1.64
CA TRP A 86 19.67 9.63 0.24
C TRP A 86 20.07 8.29 -0.36
N VAL A 87 21.07 7.61 0.24
CA VAL A 87 21.39 6.23 -0.12
C VAL A 87 20.19 5.29 0.08
N GLY A 88 19.32 5.59 1.05
CA GLY A 88 18.12 4.80 1.34
C GLY A 88 16.99 4.95 0.33
N LEU A 89 17.11 5.85 -0.66
CA LEU A 89 16.03 6.09 -1.63
C LEU A 89 15.65 4.83 -2.41
N GLU A 90 16.59 3.89 -2.60
CA GLU A 90 16.32 2.60 -3.26
C GLU A 90 15.29 1.73 -2.51
N ALA A 91 15.17 1.91 -1.19
CA ALA A 91 14.16 1.22 -0.39
C ALA A 91 12.76 1.85 -0.49
N VAL A 92 12.64 3.10 -0.99
CA VAL A 92 11.36 3.83 -1.04
C VAL A 92 10.30 3.12 -1.88
N PRO A 93 10.56 2.67 -3.13
CA PRO A 93 9.54 1.98 -3.92
C PRO A 93 9.01 0.72 -3.24
N ILE A 94 9.90 -0.06 -2.62
CA ILE A 94 9.57 -1.31 -1.90
C ILE A 94 8.70 -0.99 -0.68
N LEU A 95 9.12 -0.02 0.12
CA LEU A 95 8.42 0.37 1.33
C LEU A 95 7.03 0.94 1.03
N LEU A 96 6.92 1.83 0.04
CA LEU A 96 5.64 2.39 -0.39
C LEU A 96 4.69 1.31 -0.89
N PHE A 97 5.17 0.34 -1.67
CA PHE A 97 4.32 -0.78 -2.10
C PHE A 97 3.87 -1.64 -0.91
N GLY A 98 4.70 -1.79 0.12
CA GLY A 98 4.30 -2.37 1.39
C GLY A 98 3.14 -1.61 2.04
N TYR A 99 3.19 -0.28 2.07
CA TYR A 99 2.09 0.55 2.57
C TYR A 99 0.83 0.48 1.70
N VAL A 100 0.96 0.29 0.38
CA VAL A 100 -0.20 -0.02 -0.49
C VAL A 100 -0.86 -1.32 -0.01
N CYS A 101 -0.08 -2.38 0.20
CA CYS A 101 -0.59 -3.65 0.72
C CYS A 101 -1.24 -3.49 2.09
N LEU A 102 -0.63 -2.70 2.98
CA LEU A 102 -1.19 -2.41 4.31
C LEU A 102 -2.53 -1.68 4.23
N GLY A 103 -2.67 -0.72 3.31
CA GLY A 103 -3.93 -0.02 3.08
C GLY A 103 -5.04 -0.96 2.59
N ILE A 104 -4.71 -1.83 1.63
CA ILE A 104 -5.64 -2.84 1.10
C ILE A 104 -6.04 -3.81 2.21
N TYR A 105 -5.07 -4.30 2.99
CA TYR A 105 -5.32 -5.12 4.17
C TYR A 105 -6.30 -4.43 5.13
N GLY A 106 -6.09 -3.13 5.42
CA GLY A 106 -6.98 -2.35 6.28
C GLY A 106 -8.44 -2.38 5.82
N ASN A 107 -8.67 -2.24 4.51
CA ASN A 107 -10.02 -2.35 3.94
C ASN A 107 -10.57 -3.78 4.01
N LEU A 108 -9.78 -4.78 3.61
CA LEU A 108 -10.19 -6.18 3.66
C LEU A 108 -10.56 -6.59 5.09
N SER A 109 -9.81 -6.11 6.07
CA SER A 109 -9.97 -6.46 7.49
C SER A 109 -11.32 -6.12 8.10
N ILE A 110 -12.17 -5.35 7.40
CA ILE A 110 -13.51 -5.00 7.87
C ILE A 110 -14.42 -6.22 8.03
N TRP A 111 -14.21 -7.28 7.23
CA TRP A 111 -15.09 -8.45 7.24
C TRP A 111 -15.18 -9.12 8.61
N TYR A 112 -14.04 -9.29 9.31
CA TYR A 112 -14.02 -9.97 10.59
C TYR A 112 -14.55 -9.11 11.73
N ARG A 113 -14.59 -7.77 11.54
CA ARG A 113 -15.20 -6.85 12.49
C ARG A 113 -16.71 -6.79 12.32
N LEU A 114 -17.20 -6.85 11.08
CA LEU A 114 -18.63 -6.87 10.78
C LEU A 114 -19.29 -8.22 11.05
N SER A 115 -18.53 -9.31 11.00
CA SER A 115 -19.02 -10.66 11.29
C SER A 115 -18.82 -11.11 12.74
N ASP A 116 -18.39 -10.21 13.65
CA ASP A 116 -18.01 -10.51 15.04
C ASP A 116 -16.92 -11.61 15.21
N GLN A 117 -16.09 -11.82 14.19
CA GLN A 117 -15.00 -12.82 14.20
C GLN A 117 -13.62 -12.19 14.43
N THR A 118 -13.53 -11.27 15.39
CA THR A 118 -12.31 -10.48 15.67
C THR A 118 -11.05 -11.30 15.94
N LYS A 119 -11.20 -12.57 16.35
CA LYS A 119 -10.12 -13.55 16.51
C LYS A 119 -9.29 -13.72 15.22
N PHE A 120 -9.88 -13.62 14.03
CA PHE A 120 -9.12 -13.68 12.78
C PHE A 120 -8.19 -12.49 12.61
N GLY A 121 -8.59 -11.29 13.05
CA GLY A 121 -7.71 -10.12 13.07
C GLY A 121 -6.47 -10.35 13.95
N LEU A 122 -6.64 -11.02 15.10
CA LEU A 122 -5.52 -11.42 15.96
C LEU A 122 -4.61 -12.44 15.24
N TYR A 123 -5.17 -13.50 14.65
CA TYR A 123 -4.37 -14.51 13.95
C TYR A 123 -3.55 -13.91 12.80
N ILE A 124 -4.15 -13.06 11.98
CA ILE A 124 -3.45 -12.40 10.87
C ILE A 124 -2.34 -11.49 11.40
N SER A 125 -2.59 -10.75 12.47
CA SER A 125 -1.60 -9.87 13.10
C SER A 125 -0.43 -10.67 13.70
N VAL A 126 -0.70 -11.80 14.35
CA VAL A 126 0.33 -12.70 14.88
C VAL A 126 1.19 -13.26 13.76
N VAL A 127 0.59 -13.71 12.64
CA VAL A 127 1.35 -14.17 11.47
C VAL A 127 2.23 -13.05 10.92
N GLY A 128 1.70 -11.83 10.78
CA GLY A 128 2.48 -10.66 10.35
C GLY A 128 3.64 -10.35 11.29
N ALA A 129 3.44 -10.43 12.60
CA ALA A 129 4.48 -10.23 13.60
C ALA A 129 5.58 -11.30 13.52
N ILE A 130 5.20 -12.57 13.39
CA ILE A 130 6.16 -13.69 13.22
C ILE A 130 6.99 -13.49 11.97
N ILE A 131 6.36 -13.20 10.82
CA ILE A 131 7.07 -12.92 9.56
C ILE A 131 8.03 -11.75 9.74
N THR A 132 7.58 -10.68 10.39
CA THR A 132 8.40 -9.50 10.65
C THR A 132 9.63 -9.86 11.48
N ILE A 133 9.48 -10.61 12.57
CA ILE A 133 10.60 -10.99 13.45
C ILE A 133 11.56 -11.93 12.72
N VAL A 134 11.05 -13.01 12.14
CA VAL A 134 11.85 -14.05 11.48
C VAL A 134 12.62 -13.46 10.30
N LEU A 135 11.95 -12.70 9.43
CA LEU A 135 12.61 -12.12 8.28
C LEU A 135 13.56 -10.99 8.67
N ASN A 136 13.27 -10.19 9.71
CA ASN A 136 14.27 -9.20 10.16
C ASN A 136 15.55 -9.88 10.64
N ILE A 137 15.44 -10.95 11.43
CA ILE A 137 16.60 -11.73 11.90
C ILE A 137 17.38 -12.33 10.71
N ALA A 138 16.69 -12.75 9.65
CA ALA A 138 17.32 -13.41 8.50
C ALA A 138 17.88 -12.44 7.43
N LEU A 139 17.17 -11.34 7.12
CA LEU A 139 17.48 -10.44 6.00
C LEU A 139 18.26 -9.20 6.43
N VAL A 140 17.99 -8.61 7.60
CA VAL A 140 18.66 -7.36 8.02
C VAL A 140 20.18 -7.53 8.16
N PRO A 141 20.72 -8.62 8.75
CA PRO A 141 22.16 -8.80 8.84
C PRO A 141 22.87 -8.94 7.48
N LYS A 142 22.13 -9.25 6.41
CA LYS A 142 22.67 -9.44 5.06
C LYS A 142 22.45 -8.23 4.15
N PHE A 143 21.33 -7.54 4.31
CA PHE A 143 20.86 -6.48 3.41
C PHE A 143 20.64 -5.12 4.09
N GLY A 144 20.95 -4.99 5.39
CA GLY A 144 20.79 -3.76 6.16
C GLY A 144 19.38 -3.17 6.08
N TYR A 145 19.28 -1.86 5.86
CA TYR A 145 18.01 -1.13 5.74
C TYR A 145 17.12 -1.64 4.59
N MET A 146 17.71 -2.15 3.51
CA MET A 146 16.97 -2.71 2.38
C MET A 146 16.27 -4.01 2.79
N GLY A 147 16.92 -4.79 3.66
CA GLY A 147 16.32 -5.97 4.30
C GLY A 147 15.03 -5.61 5.04
N SER A 148 15.06 -4.56 5.86
CA SER A 148 13.87 -4.10 6.61
C SER A 148 12.72 -3.67 5.68
N ALA A 149 13.02 -3.01 4.56
CA ALA A 149 11.99 -2.63 3.58
C ALA A 149 11.29 -3.85 2.96
N TRP A 150 12.07 -4.87 2.57
CA TRP A 150 11.52 -6.15 2.09
C TRP A 150 10.71 -6.88 3.15
N VAL A 151 11.17 -6.87 4.41
CA VAL A 151 10.44 -7.49 5.52
C VAL A 151 9.07 -6.86 5.69
N SER A 152 8.99 -5.51 5.72
CA SER A 152 7.72 -4.79 5.82
C SER A 152 6.79 -5.11 4.66
N LEU A 153 7.29 -5.10 3.42
CA LEU A 153 6.51 -5.49 2.25
C LEU A 153 5.95 -6.91 2.39
N LEU A 154 6.81 -7.89 2.69
CA LEU A 154 6.42 -9.30 2.78
C LEU A 154 5.41 -9.56 3.91
N ALA A 155 5.59 -8.90 5.06
CA ALA A 155 4.63 -8.98 6.17
C ALA A 155 3.26 -8.42 5.76
N TYR A 156 3.20 -7.20 5.23
CA TYR A 156 1.93 -6.57 4.85
C TYR A 156 1.26 -7.26 3.66
N PHE A 157 2.04 -7.72 2.68
CA PHE A 157 1.54 -8.51 1.57
C PHE A 157 0.92 -9.83 2.04
N THR A 158 1.59 -10.53 2.96
CA THR A 158 1.06 -11.78 3.51
C THR A 158 -0.23 -11.54 4.29
N MET A 159 -0.28 -10.49 5.12
CA MET A 159 -1.50 -10.12 5.85
C MET A 159 -2.66 -9.78 4.89
N MET A 160 -2.38 -9.04 3.82
CA MET A 160 -3.35 -8.71 2.78
C MET A 160 -3.91 -9.97 2.11
N VAL A 161 -3.05 -10.89 1.69
CA VAL A 161 -3.44 -12.14 1.02
C VAL A 161 -4.26 -13.04 1.96
N ILE A 162 -3.79 -13.24 3.19
CA ILE A 162 -4.53 -14.07 4.17
C ILE A 162 -5.90 -13.45 4.47
N SER A 163 -5.96 -12.13 4.67
CA SER A 163 -7.22 -11.42 4.93
C SER A 163 -8.20 -11.56 3.76
N TYR A 164 -7.72 -11.47 2.52
CA TYR A 164 -8.54 -11.71 1.33
C TYR A 164 -9.07 -13.15 1.28
N VAL A 165 -8.19 -14.15 1.42
CA VAL A 165 -8.56 -15.58 1.30
C VAL A 165 -9.56 -15.98 2.39
N LEU A 166 -9.32 -15.58 3.64
CA LEU A 166 -10.24 -15.85 4.75
C LEU A 166 -11.54 -15.05 4.62
N GLY A 167 -11.46 -13.80 4.18
CA GLY A 167 -12.61 -12.95 3.91
C GLY A 167 -13.54 -13.58 2.87
N GLN A 168 -13.00 -14.08 1.76
CA GLN A 168 -13.80 -14.78 0.75
C GLN A 168 -14.49 -16.05 1.26
N ARG A 169 -13.86 -16.77 2.21
CA ARG A 169 -14.43 -17.98 2.80
C ARG A 169 -15.53 -17.67 3.82
N ASN A 170 -15.32 -16.67 4.67
CA ASN A 170 -16.19 -16.41 5.83
C ASN A 170 -17.25 -15.33 5.56
N TYR A 171 -16.95 -14.37 4.67
CA TYR A 171 -17.82 -13.24 4.35
C TYR A 171 -17.57 -12.79 2.90
N PRO A 172 -18.08 -13.55 1.90
CA PRO A 172 -17.76 -13.33 0.49
C PRO A 172 -18.29 -11.98 0.03
N ILE A 173 -17.36 -11.07 -0.27
CA ILE A 173 -17.59 -9.75 -0.87
C ILE A 173 -17.13 -9.85 -2.34
N PRO A 174 -17.95 -9.40 -3.32
CA PRO A 174 -17.65 -9.57 -4.74
C PRO A 174 -16.60 -8.56 -5.25
N TYR A 175 -15.36 -8.68 -4.76
CA TYR A 175 -14.25 -7.81 -5.17
C TYR A 175 -13.87 -8.03 -6.65
N ASN A 176 -13.59 -6.93 -7.35
CA ASN A 176 -13.09 -6.99 -8.72
C ASN A 176 -11.58 -7.24 -8.75
N LEU A 177 -11.18 -8.48 -8.44
CA LEU A 177 -9.76 -8.87 -8.37
C LEU A 177 -8.98 -8.53 -9.64
N LYS A 178 -9.60 -8.73 -10.82
CA LYS A 178 -8.95 -8.43 -12.10
C LYS A 178 -8.55 -6.96 -12.16
N LYS A 179 -9.48 -6.06 -11.81
CA LYS A 179 -9.24 -4.61 -11.78
C LYS A 179 -8.17 -4.25 -10.75
N ILE A 180 -8.28 -4.75 -9.52
CA ILE A 180 -7.32 -4.51 -8.43
C ILE A 180 -5.90 -4.93 -8.86
N VAL A 181 -5.74 -6.16 -9.36
CA VAL A 181 -4.43 -6.68 -9.77
C VAL A 181 -3.87 -5.89 -10.95
N ILE A 182 -4.69 -5.51 -11.93
CA ILE A 182 -4.23 -4.68 -13.06
C ILE A 182 -3.68 -3.33 -12.55
N TYR A 183 -4.39 -2.62 -11.68
CA TYR A 183 -3.89 -1.34 -11.16
C TYR A 183 -2.62 -1.49 -10.32
N LEU A 184 -2.50 -2.54 -9.52
CA LEU A 184 -1.28 -2.81 -8.74
C LEU A 184 -0.09 -3.16 -9.65
N VAL A 185 -0.29 -4.02 -10.65
CA VAL A 185 0.77 -4.42 -11.58
C VAL A 185 1.19 -3.23 -12.45
N VAL A 186 0.24 -2.48 -13.02
CA VAL A 186 0.54 -1.31 -13.85
C VAL A 186 1.28 -0.25 -13.03
N SER A 187 0.81 0.08 -11.82
CA SER A 187 1.53 1.04 -10.97
C SER A 187 2.92 0.57 -10.58
N LEU A 188 3.10 -0.73 -10.27
CA LEU A 188 4.42 -1.30 -9.98
C LEU A 188 5.35 -1.22 -11.19
N VAL A 189 4.88 -1.56 -12.39
CA VAL A 189 5.65 -1.44 -13.64
C VAL A 189 6.05 0.02 -13.90
N LEU A 190 5.12 0.96 -13.77
CA LEU A 190 5.42 2.39 -13.96
C LEU A 190 6.44 2.91 -12.95
N VAL A 191 6.33 2.47 -11.69
CA VAL A 191 7.31 2.77 -10.64
C VAL A 191 8.67 2.19 -10.99
N ILE A 192 8.73 0.95 -11.47
CA ILE A 192 9.98 0.31 -11.87
C ILE A 192 10.64 1.08 -13.02
N LEU A 193 9.86 1.40 -14.05
CA LEU A 193 10.32 2.19 -15.20
C LEU A 193 10.82 3.57 -14.75
N SER A 194 10.04 4.29 -13.97
CA SER A 194 10.38 5.63 -13.47
C SER A 194 11.67 5.61 -12.65
N PHE A 195 11.79 4.68 -11.70
CA PHE A 195 12.86 4.68 -10.72
C PHE A 195 14.17 4.10 -11.26
N TRP A 196 14.14 2.90 -11.86
CA TRP A 196 15.36 2.19 -12.28
C TRP A 196 15.70 2.41 -13.76
N VAL A 197 14.72 2.46 -14.67
CA VAL A 197 15.01 2.61 -16.12
C VAL A 197 15.29 4.07 -16.48
N PHE A 198 14.44 4.98 -16.02
CA PHE A 198 14.57 6.42 -16.27
C PHE A 198 15.36 7.16 -15.19
N HIS A 199 16.03 6.43 -14.29
CA HIS A 199 16.95 6.98 -13.29
C HIS A 199 16.33 8.11 -12.46
N ARG A 200 15.05 7.96 -12.08
CA ARG A 200 14.28 8.94 -11.29
C ARG A 200 14.13 10.30 -11.97
N ASN A 201 14.19 10.34 -13.31
CA ASN A 201 13.98 11.59 -14.06
C ASN A 201 12.58 12.14 -13.82
N ILE A 202 12.52 13.34 -13.25
CA ILE A 202 11.26 13.96 -12.82
C ILE A 202 10.29 14.23 -13.97
N TYR A 203 10.78 14.61 -15.15
CA TYR A 203 9.94 14.92 -16.30
C TYR A 203 9.30 13.65 -16.86
N ILE A 204 10.09 12.58 -17.01
CA ILE A 204 9.59 11.28 -17.49
C ILE A 204 8.68 10.64 -16.45
N GLY A 205 9.06 10.68 -15.17
CA GLY A 205 8.24 10.17 -14.07
C GLY A 205 6.86 10.84 -14.02
N ASN A 206 6.79 12.17 -14.15
CA ASN A 206 5.53 12.89 -14.20
C ASN A 206 4.76 12.66 -15.51
N ALA A 207 5.43 12.45 -16.65
CA ALA A 207 4.76 12.04 -17.88
C ALA A 207 4.09 10.67 -17.74
N LEU A 208 4.76 9.70 -17.10
CA LEU A 208 4.18 8.39 -16.78
C LEU A 208 3.01 8.51 -15.79
N LEU A 209 3.11 9.38 -14.79
CA LEU A 209 2.02 9.67 -13.86
C LEU A 209 0.80 10.26 -14.58
N ILE A 210 1.00 11.25 -15.46
CA ILE A 210 -0.07 11.86 -16.25
C ILE A 210 -0.71 10.83 -17.18
N ALA A 211 0.09 10.00 -17.85
CA ALA A 211 -0.41 8.92 -18.68
C ALA A 211 -1.25 7.91 -17.85
N PHE A 212 -0.81 7.59 -16.63
CA PHE A 212 -1.54 6.72 -15.74
C PHE A 212 -2.85 7.34 -15.25
N MET A 213 -2.84 8.62 -14.86
CA MET A 213 -4.06 9.37 -14.52
C MET A 213 -5.04 9.44 -15.69
N ALA A 214 -4.56 9.68 -16.90
CA ALA A 214 -5.38 9.69 -18.11
C ALA A 214 -5.98 8.30 -18.39
N GLY A 215 -5.20 7.24 -18.23
CA GLY A 215 -5.67 5.86 -18.34
C GLY A 215 -6.75 5.54 -17.31
N VAL A 216 -6.51 5.87 -16.04
CA VAL A 216 -7.50 5.75 -14.96
C VAL A 216 -8.77 6.50 -15.33
N PHE A 217 -8.67 7.77 -15.71
CA PHE A 217 -9.84 8.57 -16.09
C PHE A 217 -10.60 7.94 -17.28
N TYR A 218 -9.89 7.44 -18.29
CA TYR A 218 -10.51 6.83 -19.46
C TYR A 218 -11.28 5.54 -19.13
N PHE A 219 -10.73 4.67 -18.28
CA PHE A 219 -11.38 3.40 -17.90
C PHE A 219 -12.46 3.59 -16.83
N GLU A 220 -12.32 4.58 -15.95
CA GLU A 220 -13.25 4.83 -14.84
C GLU A 220 -14.38 5.80 -15.19
N LYS A 221 -14.29 6.55 -16.31
CA LYS A 221 -15.26 7.59 -16.69
C LYS A 221 -16.72 7.11 -16.67
N ASP A 222 -16.97 5.88 -17.10
CA ASP A 222 -18.34 5.37 -17.23
C ASP A 222 -18.91 5.01 -15.85
N GLN A 223 -18.08 4.49 -14.94
CA GLN A 223 -18.47 4.23 -13.56
C GLN A 223 -18.61 5.53 -12.76
N LEU A 224 -17.71 6.50 -12.96
CA LEU A 224 -17.80 7.82 -12.34
C LEU A 224 -19.04 8.59 -12.79
N LYS A 225 -19.37 8.56 -14.09
CA LYS A 225 -20.62 9.13 -14.61
C LYS A 225 -21.84 8.44 -14.04
N ALA A 226 -21.84 7.11 -13.95
CA ALA A 226 -22.94 6.36 -13.37
C ALA A 226 -23.18 6.71 -11.89
N LEU A 227 -22.12 6.94 -11.11
CA LEU A 227 -22.21 7.37 -9.71
C LEU A 227 -22.69 8.83 -9.57
N LEU A 228 -22.24 9.73 -10.44
CA LEU A 228 -22.65 11.15 -10.42
C LEU A 228 -24.09 11.37 -10.92
N LEU A 229 -24.57 10.51 -11.83
CA LEU A 229 -25.93 10.59 -12.40
C LEU A 229 -26.97 9.81 -11.58
N LYS A 230 -26.54 8.95 -10.64
CA LYS A 230 -27.42 8.34 -9.63
C LYS A 230 -27.75 9.38 -8.55
N LYS A 231 -28.65 10.30 -8.89
CA LYS A 231 -29.33 11.18 -7.93
C LYS A 231 -30.63 10.53 -7.48
#